data_AF-A0A0D6P911-F1
#
_entry.id   AF-A0A0D6P911-F1
#
_cell.length_a   1.000
_cell.length_b   1.000
_cell.length_c   1.000
_cell.angle_alpha   90.00
_cell.angle_beta   90.00
_cell.angle_gamma   90.00
#
_symmetry.space_group_name_H-M   'P 1'
#
loop_
_entity.id
_entity.type
_entity.pdbx_description
1 polymer ?
#
loop_
_entity_poly.entity_id
_entity_poly.type
_entity_poly.pdbx_seq_one_letter_code
_entity_poly.pdbx_strand_id
1 'polypeptide(L)'
;MPYETLLRLDFGDPGGDPSGLLAGWEAPSEGRRWARGRRSRVILPRPPGEDGVLLAAVVDPYVMPAVLPQQTLRVLANGRTLRLMRPSRRTVVLGRIDAATLDLAPSLEIGFEHPDIVQPNMVSSSSDSAGYSIGVLSLALLRDGPAARPATVRAAPAGPPPPVPDALDDTQLLMQFASIGDNCEFGMAQRAAGAEPSDLLRFAGSEPAGLLRAFEEDFACIADPGYLDFDIHANGTLREYILHLRRYTLDMHTRVLEGSMPVERLIGREIKKLSLLHRLLLEDLATARRIFVYKRNDGADPGFVAALHRALQRHGRNALLVVSLSDAAHPPGTVEPVGDDLYRGYIDRLSRYDNAASPPSPVWLDLCRRCYALWHARRHGAQVAAA
;
A
#
# COMPACT_ATOMS: atom_id res chain seq x y z
N MET A 1 -18.13 -6.02 0.01
CA MET A 1 -17.02 -5.94 -0.95
C MET A 1 -17.12 -4.60 -1.68
N PRO A 2 -16.15 -3.68 -1.56
CA PRO A 2 -16.22 -2.34 -2.17
C PRO A 2 -16.06 -2.37 -3.70
N TYR A 3 -15.45 -3.43 -4.21
CA TYR A 3 -15.39 -3.75 -5.63
C TYR A 3 -15.94 -5.14 -5.87
N GLU A 4 -16.71 -5.29 -6.93
CA GLU A 4 -17.07 -6.58 -7.49
C GLU A 4 -15.90 -7.07 -8.35
N THR A 5 -15.33 -8.24 -8.02
CA THR A 5 -14.34 -8.86 -8.90
C THR A 5 -15.06 -9.46 -10.09
N LEU A 6 -14.90 -8.85 -11.26
CA LEU A 6 -15.51 -9.34 -12.50
C LEU A 6 -14.74 -10.53 -13.06
N LEU A 7 -13.41 -10.48 -12.94
CA LEU A 7 -12.51 -11.49 -13.46
C LEU A 7 -11.22 -11.49 -12.64
N ARG A 8 -10.67 -12.67 -12.38
CA ARG A 8 -9.35 -12.83 -11.78
C ARG A 8 -8.59 -13.95 -12.49
N LEU A 9 -7.35 -13.68 -12.84
CA LEU A 9 -6.38 -14.66 -13.30
C LEU A 9 -5.28 -14.80 -12.25
N ASP A 10 -4.97 -16.04 -11.92
CA ASP A 10 -3.77 -16.40 -11.16
C ASP A 10 -2.74 -16.95 -12.14
N PHE A 11 -1.62 -16.24 -12.28
CA PHE A 11 -0.56 -16.61 -13.21
C PHE A 11 0.35 -17.69 -12.61
N GLY A 12 0.27 -17.89 -11.29
CA GLY A 12 1.02 -18.90 -10.56
C GLY A 12 0.37 -20.28 -10.54
N ASP A 13 -0.90 -20.39 -10.92
CA ASP A 13 -1.64 -21.65 -10.92
C ASP A 13 -1.29 -22.51 -12.15
N PRO A 14 -0.60 -23.67 -11.98
CA PRO A 14 -0.31 -24.58 -13.09
C PRO A 14 -1.56 -25.22 -13.70
N GLY A 15 -2.70 -25.23 -12.98
CA GLY A 15 -3.99 -25.70 -13.47
C GLY A 15 -4.87 -24.60 -14.09
N GLY A 16 -4.43 -23.34 -14.08
CA GLY A 16 -5.17 -22.22 -14.64
C GLY A 16 -5.29 -22.32 -16.16
N ASP A 17 -6.42 -21.85 -16.71
CA ASP A 17 -6.66 -21.86 -18.16
C ASP A 17 -5.70 -20.89 -18.89
N PRO A 18 -4.77 -21.40 -19.72
CA PRO A 18 -3.82 -20.56 -20.44
C PRO A 18 -4.43 -19.92 -21.70
N SER A 19 -5.69 -20.19 -22.05
CA SER A 19 -6.30 -19.79 -23.33
C SER A 19 -6.27 -18.28 -23.61
N GLY A 20 -6.22 -17.45 -22.56
CA GLY A 20 -6.07 -16.00 -22.67
C GLY A 20 -4.63 -15.50 -22.78
N LEU A 21 -3.63 -16.32 -22.46
CA LEU A 21 -2.22 -15.92 -22.50
C LEU A 21 -1.69 -15.98 -23.94
N LEU A 22 -1.27 -14.83 -24.47
CA LEU A 22 -0.63 -14.77 -25.79
C LEU A 22 0.89 -14.97 -25.67
N ALA A 23 1.65 -14.45 -26.64
CA ALA A 23 3.12 -14.48 -26.59
C ALA A 23 3.69 -13.71 -25.39
N GLY A 24 4.88 -14.14 -24.96
CA GLY A 24 5.70 -13.46 -23.96
C GLY A 24 5.57 -14.00 -22.54
N TRP A 25 5.16 -15.26 -22.35
CA TRP A 25 5.06 -15.86 -21.02
C TRP A 25 5.79 -17.21 -20.94
N GLU A 26 6.45 -17.47 -19.82
CA GLU A 26 6.97 -18.78 -19.46
C GLU A 26 5.88 -19.71 -18.92
N ALA A 27 6.23 -20.97 -18.62
CA ALA A 27 5.39 -21.80 -17.76
C ALA A 27 5.30 -21.20 -16.34
N PRO A 28 4.21 -21.46 -15.59
CA PRO A 28 4.10 -21.03 -14.19
C PRO A 28 5.23 -21.62 -13.35
N SER A 29 5.82 -20.81 -12.47
CA SER A 29 6.80 -21.25 -11.49
C SER A 29 6.67 -20.40 -10.22
N GLU A 30 6.78 -21.03 -9.04
CA GLU A 30 6.82 -20.34 -7.74
C GLU A 30 5.69 -19.30 -7.53
N GLY A 31 4.46 -19.66 -7.92
CA GLY A 31 3.29 -18.80 -7.73
C GLY A 31 3.25 -17.57 -8.65
N ARG A 32 4.01 -17.55 -9.74
CA ARG A 32 3.96 -16.51 -10.78
C ARG A 32 4.20 -17.10 -12.17
N ARG A 33 4.03 -16.27 -13.20
CA ARG A 33 4.51 -16.56 -14.55
C ARG A 33 5.46 -15.46 -14.97
N TRP A 34 6.67 -15.84 -15.35
CA TRP A 34 7.66 -14.88 -15.82
C TRP A 34 7.36 -14.41 -17.23
N ALA A 35 7.43 -13.10 -17.42
CA ALA A 35 7.39 -12.52 -18.74
C ALA A 35 8.70 -12.81 -19.50
N ARG A 36 8.56 -13.08 -20.80
CA ARG A 36 9.65 -13.29 -21.75
C ARG A 36 9.63 -12.27 -22.88
N GLY A 37 10.82 -11.98 -23.40
CA GLY A 37 11.00 -10.95 -24.42
C GLY A 37 10.68 -9.57 -23.84
N ARG A 38 10.34 -8.60 -24.71
CA ARG A 38 10.08 -7.20 -24.30
C ARG A 38 8.60 -6.89 -24.09
N ARG A 39 7.72 -7.83 -24.42
CA ARG A 39 6.27 -7.66 -24.35
C ARG A 39 5.57 -8.97 -24.07
N SER A 40 4.62 -8.92 -23.15
CA SER A 40 3.71 -10.01 -22.81
C SER A 40 2.28 -9.53 -22.91
N ARG A 41 1.36 -10.41 -23.31
CA ARG A 41 -0.03 -10.03 -23.53
C ARG A 41 -1.01 -11.08 -23.03
N VAL A 42 -2.13 -10.62 -22.50
CA VAL A 42 -3.25 -11.47 -22.13
C VAL A 42 -4.52 -10.88 -22.73
N ILE A 43 -5.34 -11.73 -23.35
CA ILE A 43 -6.68 -11.39 -23.81
C ILE A 43 -7.67 -11.86 -22.76
N LEU A 44 -8.56 -10.95 -22.38
CA LEU A 44 -9.64 -11.18 -21.45
C LEU A 44 -10.98 -10.99 -22.18
N PRO A 45 -12.02 -11.71 -21.78
CA PRO A 45 -13.39 -11.35 -22.15
C PRO A 45 -13.65 -9.88 -21.80
N ARG A 46 -14.35 -9.17 -22.68
CA ARG A 46 -14.75 -7.80 -22.39
C ARG A 46 -15.61 -7.81 -21.12
N PRO A 47 -15.25 -7.04 -20.07
CA PRO A 47 -16.07 -6.95 -18.88
C PRO A 47 -17.44 -6.34 -19.25
N PRO A 48 -18.55 -6.83 -18.66
CA PRO A 48 -19.87 -6.27 -18.92
C PRO A 48 -19.98 -4.81 -18.43
N GLY A 49 -21.00 -4.07 -18.88
CA GLY A 49 -21.31 -2.72 -18.39
C GLY A 49 -20.72 -1.57 -19.21
N GLU A 50 -21.31 -0.38 -19.04
CA GLU A 50 -20.90 0.86 -19.72
C GLU A 50 -19.89 1.68 -18.92
N ASP A 51 -19.80 1.43 -17.61
CA ASP A 51 -18.83 2.08 -16.73
C ASP A 51 -17.46 1.39 -16.84
N GLY A 52 -16.40 2.18 -16.98
CA GLY A 52 -15.02 1.68 -17.02
C GLY A 52 -14.67 0.82 -15.79
N VAL A 53 -13.65 -0.03 -15.92
CA VAL A 53 -13.21 -0.98 -14.89
C VAL A 53 -11.86 -0.59 -14.30
N LEU A 54 -11.53 -1.10 -13.11
CA LEU A 54 -10.20 -0.99 -12.51
C LEU A 54 -9.41 -2.27 -12.78
N LEU A 55 -8.24 -2.13 -13.40
CA LEU A 55 -7.24 -3.18 -13.49
C LEU A 55 -6.39 -3.18 -12.21
N ALA A 56 -6.20 -4.34 -11.62
CA ALA A 56 -5.22 -4.59 -10.57
C ALA A 56 -4.32 -5.78 -10.96
N ALA A 57 -3.01 -5.56 -11.10
CA ALA A 57 -2.07 -6.64 -11.41
C ALA A 57 -0.94 -6.68 -10.37
N VAL A 58 -0.70 -7.83 -9.75
CA VAL A 58 0.44 -8.03 -8.84
C VAL A 58 1.63 -8.47 -9.67
N VAL A 59 2.70 -7.66 -9.64
CA VAL A 59 3.91 -7.87 -10.42
C VAL A 59 5.14 -7.95 -9.51
N ASP A 60 6.15 -8.69 -9.91
CA ASP A 60 7.38 -8.94 -9.18
C ASP A 60 8.58 -8.78 -10.13
N PRO A 61 9.34 -7.68 -10.05
CA PRO A 61 10.44 -7.44 -10.98
C PRO A 61 11.62 -8.36 -10.70
N TYR A 62 12.27 -8.85 -11.76
CA TYR A 62 13.56 -9.48 -11.68
C TYR A 62 14.66 -8.41 -11.51
N VAL A 63 14.93 -8.03 -10.27
CA VAL A 63 15.95 -7.05 -9.93
C VAL A 63 17.24 -7.71 -9.45
N MET A 64 18.35 -7.02 -9.73
CA MET A 64 19.66 -7.34 -9.19
C MET A 64 20.22 -6.04 -8.62
N PRO A 65 20.21 -5.82 -7.30
CA PRO A 65 20.46 -4.50 -6.71
C PRO A 65 21.72 -3.78 -7.22
N ALA A 66 22.78 -4.52 -7.56
CA ALA A 66 24.03 -3.96 -8.05
C ALA A 66 24.06 -3.64 -9.56
N VAL A 67 23.18 -4.24 -10.37
CA VAL A 67 23.26 -4.21 -11.85
C VAL A 67 21.97 -3.68 -12.48
N LEU A 68 20.82 -4.09 -11.94
CA LEU A 68 19.49 -3.65 -12.35
C LEU A 68 18.61 -3.49 -11.10
N PRO A 69 18.73 -2.35 -10.39
CA PRO A 69 18.00 -2.13 -9.13
C PRO A 69 16.49 -1.93 -9.32
N GLN A 70 16.04 -1.68 -10.55
CA GLN A 70 14.64 -1.47 -10.91
C GLN A 70 14.42 -1.82 -12.39
N GLN A 71 13.20 -2.20 -12.74
CA GLN A 71 12.82 -2.51 -14.12
C GLN A 71 11.69 -1.60 -14.60
N THR A 72 11.79 -1.13 -15.83
CA THR A 72 10.76 -0.36 -16.51
C THR A 72 9.60 -1.28 -16.87
N LEU A 73 8.40 -0.92 -16.44
CA LEU A 73 7.16 -1.61 -16.78
C LEU A 73 6.12 -0.60 -17.27
N ARG A 74 5.62 -0.82 -18.48
CA ARG A 74 4.45 -0.13 -19.03
C ARG A 74 3.30 -1.10 -19.17
N VAL A 75 2.17 -0.80 -18.55
CA VAL A 75 0.94 -1.59 -18.62
C VAL A 75 -0.06 -0.89 -19.54
N LEU A 76 -0.64 -1.66 -20.46
CA LEU A 76 -1.55 -1.17 -21.49
C LEU A 76 -2.88 -1.92 -21.45
N ALA A 77 -3.96 -1.24 -21.82
CA ALA A 77 -5.24 -1.85 -22.18
C ALA A 77 -5.62 -1.45 -23.59
N ASN A 78 -5.87 -2.42 -24.48
CA ASN A 78 -6.17 -2.20 -25.90
C ASN A 78 -5.20 -1.21 -26.57
N GLY A 79 -3.91 -1.33 -26.24
CA GLY A 79 -2.84 -0.47 -26.77
C GLY A 79 -2.71 0.92 -26.11
N ARG A 80 -3.63 1.33 -25.24
CA ARG A 80 -3.51 2.58 -24.47
C ARG A 80 -2.72 2.36 -23.20
N THR A 81 -1.77 3.24 -22.91
CA THR A 81 -0.96 3.16 -21.68
C THR A 81 -1.83 3.50 -20.47
N LEU A 82 -1.98 2.55 -19.54
CA LEU A 82 -2.63 2.76 -18.24
C LEU A 82 -1.65 3.29 -17.21
N ARG A 83 -0.44 2.71 -17.20
CA ARG A 83 0.59 3.04 -16.21
C ARG A 83 1.99 2.84 -16.80
N LEU A 84 2.92 3.72 -16.44
CA LEU A 84 4.35 3.52 -16.60
C LEU A 84 4.99 3.62 -15.22
N MET A 85 5.84 2.67 -14.86
CA MET A 85 6.48 2.61 -13.56
C MET A 85 7.83 1.90 -13.61
N ARG A 86 8.60 2.01 -12.52
CA ARG A 86 9.89 1.34 -12.34
C ARG A 86 9.92 0.52 -11.04
N PRO A 87 9.22 -0.62 -10.96
CA PRO A 87 9.25 -1.46 -9.78
C PRO A 87 10.67 -1.95 -9.47
N SER A 88 11.06 -1.84 -8.21
CA SER A 88 12.27 -2.44 -7.64
C SER A 88 11.98 -3.63 -6.71
N ARG A 89 10.71 -3.89 -6.44
CA ARG A 89 10.19 -4.99 -5.62
C ARG A 89 8.78 -5.33 -6.06
N ARG A 90 8.24 -6.44 -5.53
CA ARG A 90 6.84 -6.82 -5.72
C ARG A 90 5.89 -5.66 -5.41
N THR A 91 4.93 -5.41 -6.30
CA THR A 91 3.99 -4.28 -6.20
C THR A 91 2.69 -4.59 -6.95
N VAL A 92 1.60 -3.90 -6.62
CA VAL A 92 0.40 -3.87 -7.47
C VAL A 92 0.45 -2.70 -8.44
N VAL A 93 0.08 -3.00 -9.68
CA VAL A 93 -0.24 -2.02 -10.71
C VAL A 93 -1.74 -1.79 -10.70
N LEU A 94 -2.15 -0.57 -10.41
CA LEU A 94 -3.54 -0.12 -10.56
C LEU A 94 -3.67 0.77 -11.78
N GLY A 95 -4.74 0.58 -12.56
CA GLY A 95 -5.05 1.42 -13.71
C GLY A 95 -6.53 1.39 -14.06
N ARG A 96 -7.17 2.55 -14.16
CA ARG A 96 -8.56 2.64 -14.60
C ARG A 96 -8.63 2.53 -16.12
N ILE A 97 -9.43 1.59 -16.60
CA ILE A 97 -9.74 1.38 -18.01
C ILE A 97 -11.09 2.04 -18.27
N ASP A 98 -11.09 3.17 -18.96
CA ASP A 98 -12.34 3.87 -19.30
C ASP A 98 -13.16 3.11 -20.36
N ALA A 99 -14.44 3.48 -20.47
CA ALA A 99 -15.37 2.89 -21.44
C ALA A 99 -14.86 3.01 -22.88
N ALA A 100 -14.30 4.17 -23.23
CA ALA A 100 -13.73 4.41 -24.56
C ALA A 100 -12.59 3.44 -24.91
N THR A 101 -11.79 3.03 -23.93
CA THR A 101 -10.73 2.03 -24.09
C THR A 101 -11.30 0.62 -24.22
N LEU A 102 -12.36 0.29 -23.47
CA LEU A 102 -13.10 -0.97 -23.60
C LEU A 102 -13.80 -1.09 -24.97
N ASP A 103 -14.22 0.03 -25.55
CA ASP A 103 -14.90 0.11 -26.85
C ASP A 103 -13.97 -0.03 -28.06
N LEU A 104 -12.66 0.02 -27.87
CA LEU A 104 -11.71 -0.14 -28.97
C LEU A 104 -11.70 -1.53 -29.59
N ALA A 105 -12.14 -2.56 -28.86
CA ALA A 105 -12.07 -3.95 -29.31
C ALA A 105 -13.17 -4.82 -28.67
N PRO A 106 -13.55 -5.94 -29.33
CA PRO A 106 -14.54 -6.88 -28.79
C PRO A 106 -14.02 -7.69 -27.59
N SER A 107 -12.71 -7.72 -27.38
CA SER A 107 -12.04 -8.30 -26.22
C SER A 107 -11.08 -7.28 -25.59
N LEU A 108 -10.70 -7.51 -24.34
CA LEU A 108 -9.77 -6.65 -23.62
C LEU A 108 -8.36 -7.25 -23.67
N GLU A 109 -7.46 -6.66 -24.44
CA GLU A 109 -6.03 -7.00 -24.40
C GLU A 109 -5.35 -6.20 -23.29
N ILE A 110 -4.77 -6.88 -22.30
CA ILE A 110 -3.82 -6.28 -21.35
C ILE A 110 -2.40 -6.58 -21.82
N GLY A 111 -1.63 -5.53 -22.06
CA GLY A 111 -0.23 -5.60 -22.46
C GLY A 111 0.70 -5.22 -21.31
N PHE A 112 1.79 -5.96 -21.17
CA PHE A 112 2.92 -5.62 -20.32
C PHE A 112 4.13 -5.42 -21.22
N GLU A 113 4.70 -4.23 -21.21
CA GLU A 113 5.94 -3.94 -21.90
C GLU A 113 7.06 -3.69 -20.90
N HIS A 114 8.14 -4.43 -21.06
CA HIS A 114 9.19 -4.59 -20.08
C HIS A 114 10.55 -4.70 -20.80
N PRO A 115 11.14 -3.56 -21.21
CA PRO A 115 12.34 -3.56 -22.04
C PRO A 115 13.59 -4.07 -21.31
N ASP A 116 13.58 -4.06 -19.97
CA ASP A 116 14.73 -4.33 -19.11
C ASP A 116 14.87 -5.84 -18.80
N ILE A 117 15.22 -6.61 -19.83
CA ILE A 117 15.41 -8.07 -19.74
C ILE A 117 16.79 -8.40 -19.20
N VAL A 118 16.86 -9.35 -18.28
CA VAL A 118 18.09 -9.88 -17.70
C VAL A 118 18.18 -11.37 -17.90
N GLN A 119 19.37 -11.87 -18.25
CA GLN A 119 19.65 -13.30 -18.22
C GLN A 119 20.42 -13.65 -16.93
N PRO A 120 19.99 -14.66 -16.14
CA PRO A 120 20.67 -15.04 -14.90
C PRO A 120 22.15 -15.38 -15.08
N ASN A 121 22.53 -15.98 -16.22
CA ASN A 121 23.90 -16.32 -16.55
C ASN A 121 24.83 -15.12 -16.84
N MET A 122 24.28 -13.92 -17.02
CA MET A 122 25.08 -12.70 -17.24
C MET A 122 25.71 -12.16 -15.95
N VAL A 123 25.23 -12.63 -14.79
CA VAL A 123 25.58 -12.06 -13.48
C VAL A 123 25.84 -13.10 -12.39
N SER A 124 25.53 -14.36 -12.65
CA SER A 124 25.68 -15.47 -11.71
C SER A 124 26.30 -16.67 -12.42
N SER A 125 26.78 -17.66 -11.67
CA SER A 125 27.24 -18.94 -12.21
C SER A 125 26.09 -19.85 -12.70
N SER A 126 24.88 -19.31 -12.84
CA SER A 126 23.75 -20.04 -13.41
C SER A 126 24.00 -20.36 -14.88
N SER A 127 23.66 -21.57 -15.30
CA SER A 127 23.62 -21.94 -16.72
C SER A 127 22.38 -21.42 -17.44
N ASP A 128 21.46 -20.76 -16.71
CA ASP A 128 20.20 -20.28 -17.24
C ASP A 128 20.38 -19.02 -18.09
N SER A 129 20.17 -19.18 -19.40
CA SER A 129 20.23 -18.10 -20.40
C SER A 129 18.85 -17.49 -20.71
N ALA A 130 17.80 -17.88 -19.97
CA ALA A 130 16.48 -17.31 -20.18
C ALA A 130 16.47 -15.83 -19.83
N GLY A 131 15.94 -15.00 -20.73
CA GLY A 131 15.73 -13.58 -20.46
C GLY A 131 14.47 -13.39 -19.63
N TYR A 132 14.63 -12.97 -18.37
CA TYR A 132 13.54 -12.63 -17.46
C TYR A 132 13.38 -11.12 -17.35
N SER A 133 12.13 -10.68 -17.24
CA SER A 133 11.80 -9.30 -16.91
C SER A 133 10.93 -9.24 -15.66
N ILE A 134 9.61 -9.17 -15.83
CA ILE A 134 8.63 -9.04 -14.76
C ILE A 134 7.91 -10.38 -14.56
N GLY A 135 7.83 -10.86 -13.33
CA GLY A 135 6.92 -11.93 -12.93
C GLY A 135 5.53 -11.35 -12.70
N VAL A 136 4.51 -11.93 -13.30
CA VAL A 136 3.11 -11.58 -12.99
C VAL A 136 2.53 -12.68 -12.12
N LEU A 137 1.98 -12.30 -10.97
CA LEU A 137 1.41 -13.24 -9.99
C LEU A 137 -0.10 -13.35 -10.20
N SER A 138 -0.77 -12.21 -10.32
CA SER A 138 -2.21 -12.20 -10.55
C SER A 138 -2.65 -10.93 -11.26
N LEU A 139 -3.83 -11.02 -11.88
CA LEU A 139 -4.52 -9.91 -12.53
C LEU A 139 -5.99 -10.00 -12.16
N ALA A 140 -6.59 -8.88 -11.78
CA ALA A 140 -8.01 -8.76 -11.53
C ALA A 140 -8.61 -7.55 -12.27
N LEU A 141 -9.83 -7.74 -12.77
CA LEU A 141 -10.71 -6.66 -13.21
C LEU A 141 -11.78 -6.45 -12.15
N LEU A 142 -11.88 -5.21 -11.70
CA LEU A 142 -12.73 -4.81 -10.58
C LEU A 142 -13.73 -3.78 -11.08
N ARG A 143 -15.00 -3.92 -10.69
CA ARG A 143 -16.03 -2.89 -10.84
C ARG A 143 -16.35 -2.29 -9.48
N ASP A 144 -16.66 -1.00 -9.44
CA ASP A 144 -17.26 -0.38 -8.25
C ASP A 144 -18.52 -1.18 -7.84
N GLY A 145 -18.58 -1.65 -6.59
CA GLY A 145 -19.76 -2.36 -6.09
C GLY A 145 -20.97 -1.43 -5.90
N PRO A 146 -22.20 -1.95 -5.75
CA PRO A 146 -23.39 -1.14 -5.47
C PRO A 146 -23.35 -0.60 -4.03
N ALA A 147 -22.51 0.41 -3.78
CA ALA A 147 -22.54 1.26 -2.59
C ALA A 147 -21.82 2.60 -2.84
N ALA A 148 -22.65 3.65 -2.93
CA ALA A 148 -22.37 5.09 -2.88
C ALA A 148 -21.41 5.65 -3.94
N ARG A 149 -21.99 6.26 -5.00
CA ARG A 149 -21.37 7.37 -5.72
C ARG A 149 -20.85 8.38 -4.68
N PRO A 150 -19.56 8.76 -4.70
CA PRO A 150 -19.10 9.85 -3.86
C PRO A 150 -19.87 11.11 -4.27
N ALA A 151 -20.57 11.73 -3.31
CA ALA A 151 -21.11 13.05 -3.51
C ALA A 151 -19.95 13.97 -3.88
N THR A 152 -20.08 14.67 -5.01
CA THR A 152 -19.18 15.75 -5.40
C THR A 152 -19.29 16.88 -4.38
N VAL A 153 -18.49 16.80 -3.30
CA VAL A 153 -18.32 17.91 -2.37
C VAL A 153 -17.35 18.88 -3.02
N ARG A 154 -17.88 20.03 -3.42
CA ARG A 154 -17.12 21.16 -3.91
C ARG A 154 -16.28 21.70 -2.74
N ALA A 155 -14.95 21.68 -2.88
CA ALA A 155 -14.02 22.19 -1.89
C ALA A 155 -14.34 23.66 -1.56
N ALA A 156 -14.52 23.94 -0.27
CA ALA A 156 -14.57 25.30 0.26
C ALA A 156 -13.14 25.81 0.45
N PRO A 157 -12.87 27.11 0.23
CA PRO A 157 -11.54 27.67 0.46
C PRO A 157 -11.12 27.52 1.93
N ALA A 158 -9.84 27.21 2.14
CA ALA A 158 -9.24 27.03 3.46
C ALA A 158 -9.40 28.31 4.30
N GLY A 159 -10.36 28.31 5.22
CA GLY A 159 -10.47 29.31 6.27
C GLY A 159 -9.36 29.16 7.31
N PRO A 160 -9.11 30.18 8.16
CA PRO A 160 -8.18 30.06 9.27
C PRO A 160 -8.61 28.90 10.19
N PRO A 161 -7.64 28.09 10.69
CA PRO A 161 -7.96 26.90 11.46
C PRO A 161 -8.70 27.28 12.76
N PRO A 162 -9.67 26.45 13.20
CA PRO A 162 -10.23 26.59 14.54
C PRO A 162 -9.11 26.42 15.59
N PRO A 163 -9.20 27.11 16.74
CA PRO A 163 -8.23 26.94 17.82
C PRO A 163 -8.18 25.47 18.25
N VAL A 164 -6.97 24.93 18.32
CA VAL A 164 -6.69 23.62 18.92
C VAL A 164 -7.13 23.70 20.39
N PRO A 165 -7.83 22.70 20.94
CA PRO A 165 -8.09 22.67 22.38
C PRO A 165 -6.76 22.80 23.15
N ASP A 166 -6.72 23.60 24.21
CA ASP A 166 -5.66 23.52 25.22
C ASP A 166 -5.55 22.05 25.69
N ALA A 167 -4.40 21.36 25.77
CA ALA A 167 -3.03 21.59 25.34
C ALA A 167 -2.36 20.21 25.29
N LEU A 168 -2.55 19.42 24.22
CA LEU A 168 -1.72 18.22 24.06
C LEU A 168 -0.30 18.67 23.73
N ASP A 169 0.65 18.23 24.55
CA ASP A 169 2.06 18.32 24.16
C ASP A 169 2.31 17.47 22.90
N ASP A 170 3.46 17.66 22.26
CA ASP A 170 3.76 17.00 20.99
C ASP A 170 3.75 15.47 21.12
N THR A 171 4.17 14.92 22.27
CA THR A 171 4.12 13.49 22.56
C THR A 171 2.68 12.99 22.62
N GLN A 172 1.85 13.62 23.46
CA GLN A 172 0.45 13.28 23.65
C GLN A 172 -0.36 13.42 22.37
N LEU A 173 -0.07 14.45 21.56
CA LEU A 173 -0.66 14.68 20.26
C LEU A 173 -0.35 13.50 19.32
N LEU A 174 0.93 13.12 19.17
CA LEU A 174 1.30 12.06 18.25
C LEU A 174 0.84 10.67 18.71
N MET A 175 0.55 10.49 20.02
CA MET A 175 -0.15 9.29 20.52
C MET A 175 -1.60 9.19 20.02
N GLN A 176 -2.22 10.28 19.56
CA GLN A 176 -3.58 10.23 18.96
C GLN A 176 -3.58 9.69 17.52
N PHE A 177 -2.41 9.44 16.94
CA PHE A 177 -2.27 8.99 15.56
C PHE A 177 -1.70 7.58 15.50
N ALA A 178 -2.17 6.76 14.57
CA ALA A 178 -1.66 5.41 14.32
C ALA A 178 -1.23 5.28 12.85
N SER A 179 0.02 4.86 12.61
CA SER A 179 0.47 4.52 11.25
C SER A 179 -0.30 3.31 10.73
N ILE A 180 -0.65 3.28 9.45
CA ILE A 180 -1.13 2.07 8.77
C ILE A 180 -0.10 1.47 7.81
N GLY A 181 1.17 1.88 7.93
CA GLY A 181 2.30 1.28 7.20
C GLY A 181 2.91 2.20 6.14
N ASP A 182 3.06 1.67 4.93
CA ASP A 182 3.92 2.14 3.82
C ASP A 182 5.42 2.01 4.10
N ASN A 183 5.92 2.70 5.13
CA ASN A 183 7.29 2.57 5.61
C ASN A 183 7.44 3.12 7.06
N CYS A 184 8.68 3.19 7.55
CA CYS A 184 8.99 3.61 8.92
C CYS A 184 8.81 5.12 9.21
N GLU A 185 8.53 5.96 8.20
CA GLU A 185 8.67 7.42 8.30
C GLU A 185 7.82 8.03 9.41
N PHE A 186 6.52 7.70 9.48
CA PHE A 186 5.66 8.26 10.51
C PHE A 186 6.02 7.77 11.91
N GLY A 187 6.44 6.50 12.04
CA GLY A 187 6.97 5.97 13.29
C GLY A 187 8.23 6.71 13.78
N MET A 188 9.07 7.18 12.85
CA MET A 188 10.22 8.04 13.14
C MET A 188 9.79 9.45 13.56
N ALA A 189 8.74 10.02 12.97
CA ALA A 189 8.17 11.29 13.39
C ALA A 189 7.62 11.21 14.82
N GLN A 190 6.89 10.13 15.15
CA GLN A 190 6.43 9.84 16.51
C GLN A 190 7.61 9.76 17.49
N ARG A 191 8.65 8.98 17.15
CA ARG A 191 9.85 8.83 17.97
C ARG A 191 10.58 10.15 18.20
N ALA A 192 10.70 10.99 17.17
CA ALA A 192 11.35 12.30 17.28
C ALA A 192 10.62 13.24 18.26
N ALA A 193 9.30 13.09 18.39
CA ALA A 193 8.48 13.80 19.37
C ALA A 193 8.35 13.07 20.72
N GLY A 194 9.13 12.01 20.97
CA GLY A 194 9.07 11.21 22.20
C GLY A 194 7.86 10.27 22.31
N ALA A 195 7.03 10.16 21.28
CA ALA A 195 5.89 9.25 21.25
C ALA A 195 6.31 7.84 20.80
N GLU A 196 6.06 6.84 21.66
CA GLU A 196 6.36 5.44 21.41
C GLU A 196 5.12 4.53 21.48
N PRO A 197 4.10 4.72 20.63
CA PRO A 197 2.91 3.88 20.66
C PRO A 197 3.21 2.44 20.22
N SER A 198 2.48 1.50 20.82
CA SER A 198 2.53 0.06 20.53
C SER A 198 1.60 -0.31 19.37
N ASP A 199 1.86 0.28 18.19
CA ASP A 199 1.00 0.08 17.01
C ASP A 199 1.55 -1.01 16.11
N LEU A 200 0.66 -1.89 15.63
CA LEU A 200 1.02 -3.03 14.77
C LEU A 200 1.81 -2.60 13.51
N LEU A 201 1.44 -1.47 12.91
CA LEU A 201 1.94 -1.04 11.60
C LEU A 201 2.93 0.14 11.69
N ARG A 202 3.38 0.53 12.89
CA ARG A 202 4.22 1.73 13.13
C ARG A 202 5.51 1.80 12.30
N PHE A 203 6.11 0.65 12.05
CA PHE A 203 7.35 0.50 11.29
C PHE A 203 7.21 -0.56 10.20
N ALA A 204 5.97 -0.84 9.79
CA ALA A 204 5.70 -1.84 8.78
C ALA A 204 5.84 -1.23 7.37
N GLY A 205 6.53 -1.95 6.49
CA GLY A 205 6.31 -1.83 5.06
C GLY A 205 5.00 -2.48 4.70
N SER A 206 4.19 -1.83 3.87
CA SER A 206 2.92 -2.40 3.43
C SER A 206 2.66 -2.13 1.95
N GLU A 207 2.21 -3.16 1.24
CA GLU A 207 1.69 -3.05 -0.11
C GLU A 207 0.18 -2.71 -0.07
N PRO A 208 -0.32 -1.76 -0.88
CA PRO A 208 -1.72 -1.33 -0.86
C PRO A 208 -2.76 -2.47 -0.85
N ALA A 209 -2.72 -3.40 -1.81
CA ALA A 209 -3.71 -4.46 -1.90
C ALA A 209 -3.63 -5.43 -0.72
N GLY A 210 -2.42 -5.71 -0.25
CA GLY A 210 -2.20 -6.50 0.96
C GLY A 210 -2.74 -5.83 2.22
N LEU A 211 -2.52 -4.52 2.36
CA LEU A 211 -3.05 -3.73 3.46
C LEU A 211 -4.58 -3.72 3.48
N LEU A 212 -5.20 -3.50 2.32
CA LEU A 212 -6.67 -3.52 2.22
C LEU A 212 -7.22 -4.90 2.58
N ARG A 213 -6.60 -5.98 2.08
CA ARG A 213 -6.95 -7.35 2.46
C ARG A 213 -6.83 -7.57 3.97
N ALA A 214 -5.78 -7.02 4.60
CA ALA A 214 -5.56 -7.16 6.03
C ALA A 214 -6.70 -6.54 6.84
N PHE A 215 -7.17 -5.35 6.48
CA PHE A 215 -8.35 -4.74 7.10
C PHE A 215 -9.65 -5.48 6.77
N GLU A 216 -9.82 -6.00 5.56
CA GLU A 216 -11.02 -6.74 5.18
C GLU A 216 -11.18 -8.08 5.92
N GLU A 217 -10.05 -8.71 6.26
CA GLU A 217 -9.95 -10.00 6.97
C GLU A 217 -9.65 -9.82 8.46
N ASP A 218 -9.78 -8.61 9.00
CA ASP A 218 -9.52 -8.27 10.41
C ASP A 218 -8.16 -8.77 10.92
N PHE A 219 -7.16 -8.85 10.03
CA PHE A 219 -5.81 -9.37 10.29
C PHE A 219 -5.80 -10.80 10.86
N ALA A 220 -6.81 -11.64 10.55
CA ALA A 220 -6.98 -12.98 11.12
C ALA A 220 -5.72 -13.88 11.08
N CYS A 221 -4.87 -13.74 10.06
CA CYS A 221 -3.66 -14.54 9.87
C CYS A 221 -2.36 -13.87 10.34
N ILE A 222 -2.41 -12.74 11.04
CA ILE A 222 -1.22 -11.92 11.37
C ILE A 222 -0.17 -12.64 12.23
N ALA A 223 -0.60 -13.59 13.06
CA ALA A 223 0.28 -14.35 13.95
C ALA A 223 0.33 -15.84 13.59
N ASP A 224 -0.18 -16.22 12.42
CA ASP A 224 -0.16 -17.61 11.96
C ASP A 224 1.23 -17.96 11.40
N PRO A 225 1.96 -18.91 12.01
CA PRO A 225 3.30 -19.29 11.57
C PRO A 225 3.35 -19.76 10.11
N GLY A 226 2.25 -20.28 9.54
CA GLY A 226 2.17 -20.70 8.15
C GLY A 226 2.28 -19.55 7.13
N TYR A 227 2.10 -18.31 7.57
CA TYR A 227 2.23 -17.11 6.74
C TYR A 227 3.43 -16.23 7.08
N LEU A 228 4.19 -16.56 8.13
CA LEU A 228 5.41 -15.84 8.51
C LEU A 228 6.61 -16.37 7.72
N ASP A 229 7.43 -15.45 7.25
CA ASP A 229 8.74 -15.72 6.67
C ASP A 229 9.79 -14.82 7.31
N PHE A 230 11.05 -15.24 7.26
CA PHE A 230 12.16 -14.47 7.80
C PHE A 230 13.34 -14.48 6.82
N ASP A 231 13.67 -13.31 6.32
CA ASP A 231 14.89 -13.11 5.51
C ASP A 231 15.87 -12.20 6.24
N ILE A 232 17.14 -12.29 5.87
CA ILE A 232 18.18 -11.42 6.42
C ILE A 232 18.39 -10.25 5.47
N HIS A 233 18.13 -9.05 5.95
CA HIS A 233 18.45 -7.83 5.23
C HIS A 233 19.77 -7.26 5.74
N ALA A 234 20.72 -7.06 4.82
CA ALA A 234 22.01 -6.46 5.12
C ALA A 234 21.95 -4.95 4.85
N ASN A 235 22.19 -4.15 5.90
CA ASN A 235 22.40 -2.72 5.78
C ASN A 235 23.81 -2.39 6.33
N GLY A 236 24.79 -2.30 5.42
CA GLY A 236 26.20 -2.20 5.79
C GLY A 236 26.68 -3.46 6.52
N THR A 237 27.24 -3.30 7.72
CA THR A 237 27.70 -4.41 8.57
C THR A 237 26.59 -5.04 9.41
N LEU A 238 25.41 -4.41 9.46
CA LEU A 238 24.28 -4.90 10.24
C LEU A 238 23.45 -5.87 9.37
N ARG A 239 23.21 -7.06 9.90
CA ARG A 239 22.41 -8.11 9.27
C ARG A 239 21.22 -8.39 10.17
N GLU A 240 20.06 -7.86 9.81
CA GLU A 240 18.83 -7.95 10.61
C GLU A 240 17.88 -8.98 10.01
N TYR A 241 17.19 -9.75 10.86
CA TYR A 241 16.03 -10.51 10.42
C TYR A 241 14.87 -9.56 10.11
N ILE A 242 14.31 -9.67 8.91
CA ILE A 242 13.07 -9.02 8.49
C ILE A 242 11.98 -10.06 8.46
N LEU A 243 10.85 -9.74 9.10
CA LEU A 243 9.65 -10.55 9.06
C LEU A 243 8.85 -10.18 7.82
N HIS A 244 8.49 -11.19 7.02
CA HIS A 244 7.55 -11.06 5.91
C HIS A 244 6.26 -11.80 6.24
N LEU A 245 5.13 -11.09 6.26
CA LEU A 245 3.82 -11.72 6.37
C LEU A 245 3.21 -11.87 4.98
N ARG A 246 3.37 -13.06 4.40
CA ARG A 246 3.03 -13.32 2.99
C ARG A 246 1.55 -13.09 2.67
N ARG A 247 0.64 -13.38 3.61
CA ARG A 247 -0.81 -13.25 3.41
C ARG A 247 -1.26 -11.82 3.10
N TYR A 248 -0.65 -10.85 3.78
CA TYR A 248 -1.00 -9.42 3.70
C TYR A 248 0.10 -8.57 3.08
N THR A 249 1.18 -9.19 2.59
CA THR A 249 2.35 -8.51 2.00
C THR A 249 2.81 -7.34 2.87
N LEU A 250 3.07 -7.65 4.14
CA LEU A 250 3.62 -6.73 5.13
C LEU A 250 5.04 -7.14 5.47
N ASP A 251 5.93 -6.16 5.58
CA ASP A 251 7.32 -6.34 5.97
C ASP A 251 7.55 -5.63 7.30
N MET A 252 8.23 -6.26 8.25
CA MET A 252 8.46 -5.68 9.57
C MET A 252 9.90 -5.92 10.04
N HIS A 253 10.51 -4.85 10.56
CA HIS A 253 11.78 -4.94 11.28
C HIS A 253 11.61 -5.70 12.59
N THR A 254 12.37 -6.78 12.78
CA THR A 254 12.39 -7.53 14.05
C THR A 254 13.33 -6.88 15.07
N ARG A 255 14.25 -6.03 14.61
CA ARG A 255 15.39 -5.46 15.33
C ARG A 255 16.30 -6.53 15.96
N VAL A 256 16.33 -7.72 15.39
CA VAL A 256 17.18 -8.84 15.82
C VAL A 256 18.25 -9.06 14.78
N LEU A 257 19.50 -9.01 15.24
CA LEU A 257 20.65 -9.25 14.39
C LEU A 257 20.89 -10.75 14.23
N GLU A 258 21.40 -11.15 13.07
CA GLU A 258 21.88 -12.50 12.80
C GLU A 258 22.83 -12.97 13.91
N GLY A 259 22.63 -14.19 14.39
CA GLY A 259 23.44 -14.78 15.46
C GLY A 259 23.12 -14.30 16.88
N SER A 260 22.28 -13.28 17.07
CA SER A 260 21.94 -12.78 18.42
C SER A 260 20.98 -13.70 19.20
N MET A 261 20.19 -14.54 18.50
CA MET A 261 19.38 -15.59 19.10
C MET A 261 19.04 -16.71 18.10
N PRO A 262 18.66 -17.91 18.58
CA PRO A 262 18.11 -18.97 17.73
C PRO A 262 16.83 -18.53 17.00
N VAL A 263 16.69 -18.94 15.74
CA VAL A 263 15.56 -18.55 14.86
C VAL A 263 14.22 -19.02 15.41
N GLU A 264 14.15 -20.19 16.04
CA GLU A 264 12.93 -20.71 16.64
C GLU A 264 12.44 -19.83 17.79
N ARG A 265 13.38 -19.26 18.56
CA ARG A 265 13.07 -18.29 19.61
C ARG A 265 12.61 -16.95 19.02
N LEU A 266 13.20 -16.52 17.91
CA LEU A 266 12.74 -15.34 17.18
C LEU A 266 11.29 -15.52 16.70
N ILE A 267 10.97 -16.64 16.04
CA ILE A 267 9.61 -16.94 15.55
C ILE A 267 8.61 -16.88 16.71
N GLY A 268 8.89 -17.60 17.81
CA GLY A 268 7.99 -17.61 18.97
C GLY A 268 7.82 -16.24 19.63
N ARG A 269 8.85 -15.38 19.61
CA ARG A 269 8.78 -14.00 20.10
C ARG A 269 7.91 -13.13 19.20
N GLU A 270 8.10 -13.23 17.89
CA GLU A 270 7.38 -12.44 16.90
C GLU A 270 5.90 -12.80 16.86
N ILE A 271 5.54 -14.09 16.92
CA ILE A 271 4.15 -14.53 17.04
C ILE A 271 3.46 -13.88 18.25
N LYS A 272 4.07 -13.96 19.43
CA LYS A 272 3.51 -13.35 20.66
C LYS A 272 3.33 -11.84 20.52
N LYS A 273 4.33 -11.16 19.93
CA LYS A 273 4.28 -9.72 19.68
C LYS A 273 3.12 -9.36 18.73
N LEU A 274 3.01 -10.08 17.61
CA LEU A 274 1.97 -9.84 16.61
C LEU A 274 0.57 -10.10 17.17
N SER A 275 0.37 -11.18 17.92
CA SER A 275 -0.92 -11.44 18.58
C SER A 275 -1.33 -10.32 19.53
N LEU A 276 -0.38 -9.79 20.31
CA LEU A 276 -0.66 -8.67 21.21
C LEU A 276 -1.01 -7.39 20.43
N LEU A 277 -0.18 -7.02 19.46
CA LEU A 277 -0.38 -5.80 18.67
C LEU A 277 -1.65 -5.86 17.82
N HIS A 278 -2.02 -7.04 17.33
CA HIS A 278 -3.27 -7.30 16.64
C HIS A 278 -4.48 -7.00 17.53
N ARG A 279 -4.50 -7.54 18.76
CA ARG A 279 -5.56 -7.26 19.71
C ARG A 279 -5.69 -5.76 20.01
N LEU A 280 -4.56 -5.08 20.21
CA LEU A 280 -4.55 -3.62 20.44
C LEU A 280 -5.06 -2.83 19.23
N LEU A 281 -4.71 -3.24 18.02
CA LEU A 281 -5.23 -2.62 16.79
C LEU A 281 -6.75 -2.77 16.69
N LEU A 282 -7.29 -3.98 16.93
CA LEU A 282 -8.74 -4.20 16.89
C LEU A 282 -9.48 -3.38 17.95
N GLU A 283 -8.89 -3.19 19.13
CA GLU A 283 -9.42 -2.34 20.19
C GLU A 283 -9.42 -0.85 19.79
N ASP A 284 -8.32 -0.37 19.20
CA ASP A 284 -8.24 1.00 18.67
C ASP A 284 -9.25 1.24 17.53
N LEU A 285 -9.43 0.26 16.63
CA LEU A 285 -10.40 0.31 15.55
C LEU A 285 -11.85 0.32 16.05
N ALA A 286 -12.17 -0.50 17.05
CA ALA A 286 -13.51 -0.58 17.63
C ALA A 286 -13.89 0.68 18.41
N THR A 287 -12.93 1.28 19.13
CA THR A 287 -13.15 2.51 19.90
C THR A 287 -13.09 3.78 19.05
N ALA A 288 -12.50 3.69 17.85
CA ALA A 288 -12.33 4.79 16.91
C ALA A 288 -11.72 6.06 17.52
N ARG A 289 -10.84 5.90 18.52
CA ARG A 289 -10.29 7.01 19.31
C ARG A 289 -9.06 7.68 18.71
N ARG A 290 -8.52 7.12 17.62
CA ARG A 290 -7.29 7.59 16.96
C ARG A 290 -7.54 7.97 15.50
N ILE A 291 -6.62 8.75 14.96
CA ILE A 291 -6.57 9.12 13.54
C ILE A 291 -5.52 8.22 12.88
N PHE A 292 -5.94 7.42 11.90
CA PHE A 292 -5.04 6.58 11.12
C PHE A 292 -4.30 7.42 10.08
N VAL A 293 -3.02 7.15 9.86
CA VAL A 293 -2.17 7.92 8.94
C VAL A 293 -1.70 7.06 7.79
N TYR A 294 -2.03 7.47 6.57
CA TYR A 294 -1.60 6.84 5.34
C TYR A 294 -0.78 7.80 4.48
N LYS A 295 0.29 7.31 3.85
CA LYS A 295 1.07 8.07 2.89
C LYS A 295 1.68 7.15 1.84
N ARG A 296 2.02 7.71 0.68
CA ARG A 296 2.71 7.02 -0.41
C ARG A 296 3.66 7.99 -1.11
N ASN A 297 4.91 7.58 -1.34
CA ASN A 297 5.88 8.45 -2.01
C ASN A 297 5.52 8.68 -3.48
N ASP A 298 4.84 7.73 -4.11
CA ASP A 298 4.36 7.78 -5.49
C ASP A 298 2.94 8.36 -5.64
N GLY A 299 2.40 8.93 -4.55
CA GLY A 299 1.04 9.45 -4.48
C GLY A 299 0.02 8.38 -4.09
N ALA A 300 -0.95 8.78 -3.27
CA ALA A 300 -2.03 7.91 -2.84
C ALA A 300 -3.13 7.85 -3.90
N ASP A 301 -3.40 6.67 -4.46
CA ASP A 301 -4.50 6.46 -5.40
C ASP A 301 -5.85 6.80 -4.74
N PRO A 302 -6.68 7.68 -5.32
CA PRO A 302 -7.94 8.08 -4.72
C PRO A 302 -8.94 6.93 -4.53
N GLY A 303 -8.98 5.97 -5.45
CA GLY A 303 -9.85 4.80 -5.36
C GLY A 303 -9.45 3.90 -4.19
N PHE A 304 -8.15 3.66 -4.05
CA PHE A 304 -7.56 2.95 -2.91
C PHE A 304 -7.85 3.66 -1.59
N VAL A 305 -7.63 4.97 -1.50
CA VAL A 305 -7.91 5.76 -0.28
C VAL A 305 -9.37 5.62 0.13
N ALA A 306 -10.30 5.71 -0.83
CA ALA A 306 -11.72 5.54 -0.55
C ALA A 306 -12.05 4.12 -0.08
N ALA A 307 -11.43 3.09 -0.66
CA ALA A 307 -11.59 1.70 -0.22
C ALA A 307 -11.05 1.46 1.19
N LEU A 308 -9.84 1.97 1.48
CA LEU A 308 -9.19 1.88 2.78
C LEU A 308 -9.97 2.61 3.86
N HIS A 309 -10.43 3.84 3.59
CA HIS A 309 -11.26 4.59 4.52
C HIS A 309 -12.56 3.82 4.83
N ARG A 310 -13.22 3.26 3.82
CA ARG A 310 -14.40 2.40 4.04
C ARG A 310 -14.08 1.16 4.88
N ALA A 311 -12.91 0.54 4.66
CA ALA A 311 -12.48 -0.62 5.46
C ALA A 311 -12.31 -0.24 6.94
N LEU A 312 -11.68 0.90 7.23
CA LEU A 312 -11.58 1.44 8.59
C LEU A 312 -12.96 1.74 9.20
N GLN A 313 -13.86 2.33 8.42
CA GLN A 313 -15.22 2.70 8.86
C GLN A 313 -16.10 1.49 9.22
N ARG A 314 -15.77 0.28 8.74
CA ARG A 314 -16.48 -0.95 9.14
C ARG A 314 -16.35 -1.29 10.62
N HIS A 315 -15.27 -0.84 11.27
CA HIS A 315 -15.00 -1.15 12.67
C HIS A 315 -15.57 -0.11 13.64
N GLY A 316 -15.95 1.05 13.12
CA GLY A 316 -16.32 2.22 13.91
C GLY A 316 -16.04 3.47 13.11
N ARG A 317 -16.35 4.64 13.68
CA ARG A 317 -16.18 5.94 13.03
C ARG A 317 -14.70 6.34 12.98
N ASN A 318 -13.86 5.55 12.33
CA ASN A 318 -12.40 5.71 12.31
C ASN A 318 -11.97 6.83 11.36
N ALA A 319 -11.13 7.75 11.83
CA ALA A 319 -10.62 8.82 11.00
C ALA A 319 -9.36 8.44 10.23
N LEU A 320 -9.19 9.00 9.03
CA LEU A 320 -8.03 8.77 8.18
C LEU A 320 -7.42 10.11 7.73
N LEU A 321 -6.12 10.29 7.97
CA LEU A 321 -5.28 11.33 7.40
C LEU A 321 -4.43 10.75 6.27
N VAL A 322 -4.62 11.25 5.06
CA VAL A 322 -3.79 10.91 3.90
C VAL A 322 -2.78 12.01 3.64
N VAL A 323 -1.50 11.68 3.67
CA VAL A 323 -0.41 12.64 3.47
C VAL A 323 0.11 12.57 2.04
N SER A 324 0.18 13.73 1.39
CA SER A 324 0.69 13.94 0.03
C SER A 324 1.78 15.00 0.02
N LEU A 325 2.60 15.03 -1.03
CA LEU A 325 3.55 16.14 -1.21
C LEU A 325 2.79 17.45 -1.44
N SER A 326 3.30 18.53 -0.86
CA SER A 326 2.79 19.89 -1.04
C SER A 326 2.99 20.39 -2.46
N ASP A 327 2.14 21.33 -2.88
CA ASP A 327 2.23 22.03 -4.15
C ASP A 327 1.97 23.54 -3.95
N ALA A 328 1.91 24.30 -5.05
CA ALA A 328 1.69 25.74 -5.01
C ALA A 328 0.33 26.15 -4.44
N ALA A 329 -0.69 25.31 -4.59
CA ALA A 329 -2.04 25.53 -4.05
C ALA A 329 -2.17 25.02 -2.61
N HIS A 330 -1.35 24.04 -2.22
CA HIS A 330 -1.39 23.38 -0.91
C HIS A 330 -0.01 23.41 -0.24
N PRO A 331 0.35 24.51 0.45
CA PRO A 331 1.64 24.65 1.13
C PRO A 331 1.89 23.56 2.19
N PRO A 332 3.16 23.26 2.51
CA PRO A 332 3.50 22.33 3.58
C PRO A 332 2.83 22.69 4.91
N GLY A 333 2.40 21.66 5.64
CA GLY A 333 1.75 21.80 6.93
C GLY A 333 0.28 22.17 6.84
N THR A 334 -0.32 22.21 5.64
CA THR A 334 -1.77 22.40 5.49
C THR A 334 -2.52 21.07 5.58
N VAL A 335 -3.74 21.12 6.12
CA VAL A 335 -4.66 19.99 6.20
C VAL A 335 -6.06 20.47 5.82
N GLU A 336 -6.74 19.70 4.96
CA GLU A 336 -8.11 19.96 4.56
C GLU A 336 -9.00 18.73 4.78
N PRO A 337 -10.28 18.92 5.17
CA PRO A 337 -11.26 17.85 5.15
C PRO A 337 -11.66 17.56 3.70
N VAL A 338 -11.58 16.29 3.30
CA VAL A 338 -12.01 15.84 1.96
C VAL A 338 -13.23 14.91 2.03
N GLY A 339 -13.69 14.60 3.24
CA GLY A 339 -14.88 13.82 3.51
C GLY A 339 -15.16 13.72 5.02
N ASP A 340 -16.14 12.91 5.37
CA ASP A 340 -16.49 12.65 6.77
C ASP A 340 -15.40 11.81 7.44
N ASP A 341 -14.74 12.37 8.46
CA ASP A 341 -13.61 11.75 9.15
C ASP A 341 -12.43 11.38 8.20
N LEU A 342 -12.36 12.00 7.02
CA LEU A 342 -11.28 11.84 6.04
C LEU A 342 -10.59 13.19 5.75
N TYR A 343 -9.29 13.22 5.94
CA TYR A 343 -8.45 14.40 5.86
C TYR A 343 -7.30 14.21 4.87
N ARG A 344 -6.90 15.28 4.18
CA ARG A 344 -5.71 15.33 3.34
C ARG A 344 -4.71 16.32 3.92
N GLY A 345 -3.50 15.87 4.17
CA GLY A 345 -2.38 16.69 4.66
C GLY A 345 -1.28 16.82 3.62
N TYR A 346 -0.60 17.96 3.61
CA TYR A 346 0.43 18.29 2.63
C TYR A 346 1.79 18.49 3.27
N ILE A 347 2.79 17.71 2.84
CA ILE A 347 4.14 17.70 3.43
C ILE A 347 5.19 18.16 2.41
N ASP A 348 6.22 18.85 2.87
CA ASP A 348 7.32 19.35 2.03
C ASP A 348 8.15 18.21 1.42
N ARG A 349 8.36 17.13 2.17
CA ARG A 349 9.13 15.96 1.72
C ARG A 349 8.68 14.69 2.42
N LEU A 350 8.83 13.58 1.71
CA LEU A 350 8.70 12.23 2.25
C LEU A 350 10.06 11.55 2.28
N SER A 351 10.29 10.71 3.29
CA SER A 351 11.48 9.87 3.39
C SER A 351 11.48 8.83 2.27
N ARG A 352 12.62 8.67 1.61
CA ARG A 352 12.78 7.66 0.55
C ARG A 352 12.62 6.25 1.10
N TYR A 353 12.16 5.32 0.27
CA TYR A 353 11.96 3.92 0.68
C TYR A 353 13.26 3.22 1.06
N ASP A 354 14.36 3.55 0.39
CA ASP A 354 15.70 3.00 0.66
C ASP A 354 16.36 3.58 1.93
N ASN A 355 15.80 4.64 2.50
CA ASN A 355 16.36 5.31 3.67
C ASN A 355 15.26 5.96 4.54
N ALA A 356 14.26 5.17 4.92
CA ALA A 356 13.15 5.63 5.76
C ALA A 356 13.58 5.99 7.20
N ALA A 357 14.81 5.65 7.60
CA ALA A 357 15.42 6.01 8.88
C ALA A 357 16.00 7.44 8.91
N SER A 358 16.04 8.13 7.77
CA SER A 358 16.41 9.55 7.71
C SER A 358 15.49 10.40 8.59
N PRO A 359 15.98 11.53 9.13
CA PRO A 359 15.16 12.44 9.91
C PRO A 359 13.86 12.80 9.18
N PRO A 360 12.69 12.56 9.81
CA PRO A 360 11.41 12.88 9.20
C PRO A 360 11.29 14.39 9.00
N SER A 361 10.38 14.82 8.13
CA SER A 361 10.10 16.24 8.01
C SER A 361 9.55 16.81 9.33
N PRO A 362 10.00 18.00 9.79
CA PRO A 362 9.41 18.66 10.94
C PRO A 362 7.92 19.01 10.72
N VAL A 363 7.47 19.11 9.46
CA VAL A 363 6.09 19.42 9.07
C VAL A 363 5.09 18.36 9.54
N TRP A 364 5.54 17.14 9.86
CA TRP A 364 4.67 16.09 10.41
C TRP A 364 3.89 16.55 11.65
N LEU A 365 4.53 17.32 12.53
CA LEU A 365 3.88 17.81 13.75
C LEU A 365 2.76 18.80 13.43
N ASP A 366 2.98 19.71 12.49
CA ASP A 366 1.97 20.69 12.05
C ASP A 366 0.76 20.00 11.42
N LEU A 367 0.99 18.96 10.61
CA LEU A 367 -0.07 18.14 10.03
C LEU A 367 -0.91 17.46 11.10
N CYS A 368 -0.28 16.82 12.07
CA CYS A 368 -0.98 16.16 13.18
C CYS A 368 -1.77 17.18 14.00
N ARG A 369 -1.17 18.33 14.34
CA ARG A 369 -1.84 19.36 15.15
C ARG A 369 -3.10 19.90 14.46
N ARG A 370 -3.01 20.21 13.16
CA ARG A 370 -4.16 20.70 12.38
C ARG A 370 -5.22 19.63 12.13
N CYS A 371 -4.80 18.43 11.77
CA CYS A 371 -5.73 17.32 11.58
C CYS A 371 -6.50 17.00 12.86
N TYR A 372 -5.80 16.99 14.01
CA TYR A 372 -6.42 16.77 15.31
C TYR A 372 -7.44 17.85 15.65
N ALA A 373 -7.12 19.13 15.42
CA ALA A 373 -8.06 20.23 15.65
C ALA A 373 -9.35 20.09 14.82
N LEU A 374 -9.23 19.77 13.51
CA LEU A 374 -10.37 19.55 12.63
C LEU A 374 -11.22 18.34 13.08
N TRP A 375 -10.55 17.25 13.43
CA TRP A 375 -11.18 16.02 13.91
C TRP A 375 -11.90 16.21 15.24
N HIS A 376 -11.24 16.82 16.21
CA HIS A 376 -11.78 17.11 17.53
C HIS A 376 -12.98 18.07 17.44
N ALA A 377 -12.84 19.17 16.69
CA ALA A 377 -13.93 20.13 16.49
C ALA A 377 -15.17 19.46 15.86
N ARG A 378 -14.98 18.55 14.90
CA ARG A 378 -16.08 17.83 14.27
C ARG A 378 -16.79 16.86 15.22
N ARG A 379 -16.05 16.21 16.13
CA ARG A 379 -16.61 15.22 17.06
C ARG A 379 -17.30 15.84 18.25
N HIS A 380 -16.75 16.93 18.78
CA HIS A 380 -17.25 17.57 19.99
C HIS A 380 -18.08 18.82 19.70
N GLY A 381 -17.90 19.48 18.56
CA GLY A 381 -18.75 20.60 18.13
C GLY A 381 -20.18 20.17 17.77
N ALA A 382 -20.37 18.94 17.27
CA ALA A 382 -21.70 18.38 17.03
C ALA A 382 -22.47 18.07 18.32
N GLN A 383 -21.80 17.89 19.46
CA GLN A 383 -22.44 17.66 20.76
C GLN A 383 -22.98 18.94 21.41
N VAL A 384 -22.37 20.10 21.15
CA VAL A 384 -22.80 21.40 21.72
C VAL A 384 -24.04 21.96 21.01
N ALA A 385 -24.28 21.60 19.76
CA ALA A 385 -25.45 22.05 19.00
C ALA A 385 -26.73 21.20 19.26
N ALA A 386 -26.60 20.10 20.01
CA ALA A 386 -27.69 19.17 20.35
C ALA A 386 -28.13 19.24 21.83
N ALA A 387 -27.61 20.21 22.59
CA ALA A 387 -28.01 20.56 23.94
C ALA A 387 -28.62 21.97 23.93
#